data_AF-A0A924Q5B8-F1
#
_entry.id   AF-A0A924Q5B8-F1
#
_cell.length_a   1.000
_cell.length_b   1.000
_cell.length_c   1.000
_cell.angle_alpha   90.00
_cell.angle_beta   90.00
_cell.angle_gamma   90.00
#
_symmetry.space_group_name_H-M   'P 1'
#
loop_
_entity.id
_entity.type
_entity.pdbx_description
1 polymer ?
#
loop_
_entity_poly.entity_id
_entity_poly.type
_entity_poly.pdbx_seq_one_letter_code
_entity_poly.pdbx_strand_id
1 'polypeptide(L)'
;MWQHAVYGISLLGALFCMGLIDYKHKYAFFGDRRRTLRTLLPAIAVFTVWDVAGIVLNIFSDGDGKYRSGLEFGPHFPVEEILFLTLLTYTALILWLSFTNRHKGISHV
;
A
#
# COMPACT_ATOMS: atom_id res chain seq x y z
N MET A 1 6.15 -12.91 -20.99
CA MET A 1 4.88 -12.24 -21.40
C MET A 1 3.77 -12.35 -20.34
N TRP A 2 3.26 -13.52 -19.94
CA TRP A 2 2.19 -13.59 -18.91
C TRP A 2 2.64 -13.38 -17.45
N GLN A 3 3.93 -13.57 -17.15
CA GLN A 3 4.46 -13.50 -15.77
C GLN A 3 4.57 -12.07 -15.22
N HIS A 4 4.64 -11.08 -16.10
CA HIS A 4 4.80 -9.65 -15.79
C HIS A 4 3.55 -9.02 -15.16
N ALA A 5 2.36 -9.50 -15.53
CA ALA A 5 1.10 -8.95 -15.05
C ALA A 5 0.64 -9.58 -13.73
N VAL A 6 1.20 -10.75 -13.35
CA VAL A 6 0.78 -11.50 -12.15
C VAL A 6 0.96 -10.65 -10.90
N TYR A 7 2.10 -9.97 -10.77
CA TYR A 7 2.38 -9.17 -9.58
C TYR A 7 1.40 -8.00 -9.42
N GLY A 8 1.23 -7.18 -10.47
CA GLY A 8 0.26 -6.07 -10.45
C GLY A 8 -1.18 -6.54 -10.20
N ILE A 9 -1.60 -7.65 -10.84
CA ILE A 9 -2.94 -8.22 -10.63
C ILE A 9 -3.09 -8.73 -9.19
N SER A 10 -2.07 -9.38 -8.62
CA SER A 10 -2.10 -9.83 -7.22
C SER A 10 -2.20 -8.64 -6.25
N LEU A 11 -1.48 -7.55 -6.50
CA LEU A 11 -1.58 -6.32 -5.70
C LEU A 11 -2.98 -5.70 -5.78
N LEU A 12 -3.55 -5.61 -6.99
CA LEU A 12 -4.92 -5.11 -7.17
C LEU A 12 -5.95 -6.02 -6.47
N GLY A 13 -5.78 -7.34 -6.57
CA GLY A 13 -6.62 -8.31 -5.85
C GLY A 13 -6.52 -8.13 -4.33
N ALA A 14 -5.32 -7.95 -3.80
CA ALA A 14 -5.12 -7.69 -2.38
C ALA A 14 -5.72 -6.35 -1.93
N LEU A 15 -5.53 -5.28 -2.71
CA LEU A 15 -6.15 -3.97 -2.46
C LEU A 15 -7.68 -4.06 -2.47
N PHE A 16 -8.24 -4.82 -3.41
CA PHE A 16 -9.68 -5.05 -3.49
C PHE A 16 -10.19 -5.78 -2.25
N CYS A 17 -9.53 -6.86 -1.82
CA CYS A 17 -9.87 -7.59 -0.59
C CYS A 17 -9.82 -6.68 0.64
N MET A 18 -8.78 -5.85 0.78
CA MET A 18 -8.68 -4.89 1.88
C MET A 18 -9.77 -3.82 1.80
N GLY A 19 -10.09 -3.34 0.60
CA GLY A 19 -11.19 -2.40 0.36
C GLY A 19 -12.55 -2.98 0.73
N LEU A 20 -12.79 -4.28 0.52
CA LEU A 20 -14.02 -4.95 0.96
C LEU A 20 -14.13 -5.02 2.50
N ILE A 21 -13.02 -5.29 3.20
CA ILE A 21 -12.98 -5.27 4.67
C ILE A 21 -13.32 -3.86 5.17
N ASP A 22 -12.72 -2.84 4.55
CA ASP A 22 -12.97 -1.44 4.88
C ASP A 22 -14.40 -1.02 4.56
N TYR A 23 -14.98 -1.48 3.45
CA TYR A 23 -16.39 -1.21 3.11
C TYR A 23 -17.34 -1.82 4.14
N LYS A 24 -17.09 -3.08 4.54
CA LYS A 24 -17.95 -3.80 5.49
C LYS A 24 -17.96 -3.16 6.88
N HIS A 25 -16.80 -2.73 7.37
CA HIS A 25 -16.68 -2.21 8.73
C HIS A 25 -16.53 -0.69 8.84
N LYS A 26 -16.40 -0.01 7.68
CA LYS A 26 -16.24 1.44 7.56
C LYS A 26 -15.12 1.99 8.45
N TYR A 27 -13.97 1.35 8.46
CA TYR A 27 -12.89 1.70 9.37
C TYR A 27 -12.13 2.96 8.92
N ALA A 28 -11.68 2.99 7.66
CA ALA A 28 -10.78 4.00 7.11
C ALA A 28 -11.50 4.85 6.04
N PHE A 29 -11.47 4.43 4.77
CA PHE A 29 -11.88 5.24 3.64
C PHE A 29 -13.40 5.44 3.60
N PHE A 30 -14.15 4.38 3.89
CA PHE A 30 -15.61 4.41 3.95
C PHE A 30 -16.17 4.98 5.27
N GLY A 31 -15.32 5.16 6.28
CA GLY A 31 -15.67 5.83 7.54
C GLY A 31 -15.40 7.33 7.49
N ASP A 32 -14.16 7.72 7.20
CA ASP A 32 -13.75 9.11 7.02
C ASP A 32 -12.63 9.22 5.97
N ARG A 33 -13.05 9.53 4.74
CA ARG A 33 -12.16 9.67 3.59
C ARG A 33 -11.09 10.75 3.78
N ARG A 34 -11.40 11.85 4.48
CA ARG A 34 -10.47 12.98 4.66
C ARG A 34 -9.36 12.65 5.65
N ARG A 35 -9.67 11.92 6.72
CA ARG A 35 -8.65 11.45 7.67
C ARG A 35 -7.75 10.40 7.01
N THR A 36 -8.36 9.46 6.30
CA THR A 36 -7.64 8.39 5.58
C THR A 36 -6.65 8.95 4.56
N LEU A 37 -7.08 9.90 3.72
CA LEU A 37 -6.16 10.53 2.75
C LEU A 37 -5.02 11.31 3.44
N ARG A 38 -5.32 12.04 4.51
CA ARG A 38 -4.30 12.81 5.25
C ARG A 38 -3.25 11.93 5.92
N THR A 39 -3.58 10.68 6.23
CA THR A 39 -2.62 9.70 6.77
C THR A 39 -1.87 8.97 5.67
N LEU A 40 -2.57 8.51 4.62
CA LEU A 40 -1.97 7.71 3.55
C LEU A 40 -1.04 8.52 2.65
N LEU A 41 -1.45 9.73 2.23
CA LEU A 41 -0.66 10.50 1.27
C LEU A 41 0.74 10.84 1.77
N PRO A 42 0.93 11.34 3.01
CA PRO A 42 2.28 11.58 3.53
C PRO A 42 3.07 10.29 3.71
N ALA A 43 2.44 9.21 4.17
CA ALA A 43 3.13 7.93 4.38
C ALA A 43 3.66 7.37 3.05
N ILE A 44 2.80 7.33 2.01
CA ILE A 44 3.20 6.89 0.67
C ILE A 44 4.31 7.81 0.14
N ALA A 45 4.17 9.13 0.25
CA ALA A 45 5.18 10.07 -0.22
C ALA A 45 6.55 9.86 0.44
N VAL A 46 6.59 9.68 1.76
CA VAL A 46 7.84 9.43 2.50
C VAL A 46 8.48 8.11 2.05
N PHE A 47 7.69 7.04 1.95
CA PHE A 47 8.22 5.75 1.49
C PHE A 47 8.70 5.80 0.05
N THR A 48 7.99 6.48 -0.84
CA THR A 48 8.42 6.65 -2.24
C THR A 48 9.73 7.44 -2.33
N VAL A 49 9.88 8.54 -1.60
CA VAL A 49 11.14 9.29 -1.56
C VAL A 49 12.29 8.42 -1.03
N TRP A 50 12.00 7.60 -0.01
CA TRP A 50 12.97 6.68 0.56
C TRP A 50 13.38 5.57 -0.43
N ASP A 51 12.42 4.97 -1.14
CA ASP A 51 12.68 3.96 -2.17
C ASP A 51 13.57 4.52 -3.28
N VAL A 52 13.20 5.68 -3.81
CA VAL A 52 13.97 6.37 -4.86
C VAL A 52 15.39 6.67 -4.37
N ALA A 53 15.55 7.12 -3.13
CA ALA A 53 16.88 7.34 -2.55
C ALA A 53 17.70 6.04 -2.50
N GLY A 54 17.08 4.91 -2.12
CA GLY A 54 17.75 3.61 -2.09
C GLY A 54 18.14 3.09 -3.48
N ILE A 55 17.32 3.35 -4.51
CA ILE A 55 17.63 3.04 -5.92
C ILE A 55 18.84 3.88 -6.38
N VAL A 56 18.81 5.19 -6.15
CA VAL A 56 19.89 6.11 -6.56
C VAL A 56 21.21 5.76 -5.86
N LEU A 57 21.15 5.36 -4.59
CA LEU A 57 22.31 4.93 -3.82
C LEU A 57 22.82 3.53 -4.20
N ASN A 58 22.21 2.86 -5.19
CA ASN A 58 22.51 1.47 -5.57
C ASN A 58 22.43 0.48 -4.39
N ILE A 59 21.64 0.81 -3.37
CA ILE A 59 21.36 -0.09 -2.24
C ILE A 59 20.37 -1.18 -2.70
N PHE A 60 19.43 -0.78 -3.57
CA PHE A 60 18.50 -1.67 -4.24
C PHE A 60 18.94 -1.85 -5.70
N SER A 61 19.99 -2.63 -5.93
CA SER A 61 20.36 -3.03 -7.30
C SER A 61 19.33 -4.01 -7.86
N ASP A 62 18.96 -3.80 -9.13
CA ASP A 62 18.15 -4.69 -9.94
C ASP A 62 18.80 -6.07 -10.06
N GLY A 63 18.52 -6.97 -9.11
CA GLY A 63 18.69 -8.38 -9.37
C GLY A 63 17.65 -8.77 -10.41
N ASP A 64 18.09 -9.12 -11.62
CA ASP A 64 17.30 -9.51 -12.81
C ASP A 64 15.95 -10.15 -12.47
N GLY A 65 14.97 -9.29 -12.18
CA GLY A 65 13.71 -9.70 -11.59
C GLY A 65 12.78 -10.11 -12.70
N LYS A 66 12.81 -11.40 -13.07
CA LYS A 66 12.01 -12.05 -14.14
C LYS A 66 10.49 -11.74 -14.12
N TYR A 67 9.99 -11.10 -13.07
CA TYR A 67 8.59 -10.79 -12.79
C TYR A 67 8.24 -9.28 -12.78
N ARG A 68 9.19 -8.35 -12.96
CA ARG A 68 8.82 -6.93 -13.12
C ARG A 68 8.14 -6.72 -14.46
N SER A 69 7.15 -5.83 -14.49
CA SER A 69 6.36 -5.58 -15.70
C SER A 69 7.09 -4.76 -16.77
N GLY A 70 8.19 -4.10 -16.38
CA GLY A 70 8.91 -3.14 -17.21
C GLY A 70 8.24 -1.76 -17.28
N LEU A 71 7.15 -1.53 -16.53
CA LEU A 71 6.49 -0.22 -16.45
C LEU A 71 7.12 0.61 -15.34
N GLU A 72 7.89 1.64 -15.71
CA GLU A 72 8.62 2.48 -14.77
C GLU A 72 8.01 3.89 -14.68
N PHE A 73 7.93 4.41 -13.47
CA PHE A 73 7.56 5.79 -13.16
C PHE A 73 8.82 6.59 -12.81
N GLY A 74 9.38 7.30 -13.80
CA GLY A 74 10.69 7.97 -13.64
C GLY A 74 11.86 7.00 -13.85
N PRO A 75 13.10 7.39 -13.49
CA PRO A 75 14.26 6.53 -13.71
C PRO A 75 14.21 5.29 -12.78
N HIS A 76 14.03 4.10 -13.36
CA HIS A 76 14.16 2.79 -12.69
C HIS A 76 13.20 2.50 -11.51
N PHE A 77 12.13 3.28 -11.33
CA PHE A 77 11.17 3.06 -10.25
C PHE A 77 9.91 2.34 -10.76
N PRO A 78 9.67 1.06 -10.43
CA PRO A 78 8.52 0.30 -10.95
C PRO A 78 7.18 0.88 -10.48
N VAL A 79 6.20 0.98 -11.38
CA VAL A 79 4.85 1.50 -11.05
C VAL A 79 4.16 0.63 -9.99
N GLU A 80 4.46 -0.67 -9.97
CA GLU A 80 3.91 -1.60 -8.98
C GLU A 80 4.34 -1.27 -7.55
N GLU A 81 5.45 -0.56 -7.35
CA GLU A 81 5.89 -0.16 -6.01
C GLU A 81 4.93 0.86 -5.40
N ILE A 82 4.34 1.76 -6.20
CA ILE A 82 3.28 2.66 -5.71
C ILE A 82 2.06 1.87 -5.25
N LEU A 83 1.68 0.83 -6.00
CA LEU A 83 0.56 -0.05 -5.63
C LEU A 83 0.89 -0.84 -4.36
N PHE A 84 2.11 -1.34 -4.23
CA PHE A 84 2.59 -2.04 -3.05
C PHE A 84 2.62 -1.13 -1.82
N LEU A 85 3.19 0.08 -1.92
CA LEU A 85 3.22 1.06 -0.84
C LEU A 85 1.81 1.48 -0.43
N THR A 86 0.92 1.63 -1.40
CA THR A 86 -0.51 1.89 -1.13
C THR A 86 -1.13 0.73 -0.35
N LEU A 87 -0.92 -0.51 -0.80
CA LEU A 87 -1.41 -1.71 -0.11
C LEU A 87 -0.84 -1.83 1.31
N LEU A 88 0.47 -1.63 1.47
CA LEU A 88 1.19 -1.70 2.74
C LEU A 88 0.62 -0.68 3.73
N THR A 89 0.60 0.60 3.35
CA THR A 89 0.14 1.68 4.22
C THR A 89 -1.36 1.59 4.53
N TYR A 90 -2.19 1.21 3.54
CA TYR A 90 -3.62 1.01 3.73
C TYR A 90 -3.92 -0.18 4.66
N THR A 91 -3.18 -1.27 4.53
CA THR A 91 -3.30 -2.44 5.41
C THR A 91 -2.93 -2.10 6.84
N ALA A 92 -1.81 -1.39 7.05
CA ALA A 92 -1.40 -0.93 8.37
C ALA A 92 -2.47 -0.03 9.03
N LEU A 93 -3.05 0.90 8.25
CA LEU A 93 -4.11 1.78 8.74
C LEU A 93 -5.38 1.01 9.15
N ILE A 94 -5.83 0.05 8.33
CA ILE A 94 -6.99 -0.80 8.64
C ILE A 94 -6.74 -1.63 9.90
N LEU A 95 -5.54 -2.22 10.04
CA LEU A 95 -5.16 -2.96 11.24
C LEU A 95 -5.26 -2.06 12.47
N TRP A 96 -4.61 -0.90 12.42
CA TRP A 96 -4.59 0.05 13.54
C TRP A 96 -6.00 0.47 13.99
N LEU A 97 -6.86 0.81 13.03
CA LEU A 97 -8.24 1.20 13.30
C LEU A 97 -9.07 0.02 13.83
N SER A 98 -8.83 -1.20 13.33
CA SER A 98 -9.48 -2.41 13.82
C SER A 98 -9.16 -2.65 15.30
N PHE A 99 -7.88 -2.56 15.69
CA PHE A 99 -7.46 -2.72 17.09
C PHE A 99 -7.97 -1.59 17.99
N THR A 100 -7.90 -0.34 17.52
CA THR A 100 -8.36 0.83 18.29
C THR A 100 -9.88 0.78 18.53
N ASN A 101 -10.66 0.41 17.52
CA ASN A 101 -12.11 0.35 17.64
C ASN A 101 -12.57 -0.84 18.50
N ARG A 102 -11.82 -1.94 18.55
CA ARG A 102 -12.08 -3.07 19.47
C ARG A 102 -11.99 -2.65 20.94
N HIS A 103 -11.07 -1.75 21.27
CA HIS A 103 -10.84 -1.34 22.66
C HIS A 103 -11.97 -0.49 23.25
N LYS A 104 -12.68 0.27 22.41
CA LYS A 104 -13.84 1.08 22.84
C LYS A 104 -15.05 0.24 23.27
N GLY A 105 -15.16 -1.01 22.77
CA GLY A 105 -16.23 -1.92 23.15
C GLY A 105 -16.04 -2.56 24.54
N ILE A 106 -14.83 -2.50 25.11
CA ILE A 106 -14.48 -3.17 26.38
C ILE A 106 -14.57 -2.18 27.56
N SER A 107 -14.49 -0.87 27.34
CA SER A 107 -14.48 0.15 28.40
C SER A 107 -15.85 0.54 28.97
N HIS A 108 -16.90 -0.22 28.66
CA HIS A 108 -18.27 0.04 29.12
C HIS A 108 -18.89 -1.14 29.91
N VAL A 109 -18.06 -2.01 30.49
CA VAL A 109 -18.48 -3.04 31.45
C VAL A 109 -17.97 -2.69 32.83
#